data_AF-A0A250KN61-F1
#
_entry.id   AF-A0A250KN61-F1
#
_cell.length_a   1.000
_cell.length_b   1.000
_cell.length_c   1.000
_cell.angle_alpha   90.00
_cell.angle_beta   90.00
_cell.angle_gamma   90.00
#
_symmetry.space_group_name_H-M   'P 1'
#
loop_
_entity.id
_entity.type
_entity.pdbx_description
1 polymer ?
#
loop_
_entity_poly.entity_id
_entity_poly.type
_entity_poly.pdbx_seq_one_letter_code
_entity_poly.pdbx_strand_id
1 'polypeptide(L)'
;MDCHAICLETATHCLEKGGPHAEVDHIRLLLDCAEICQTSANFMLRGSDLHTLTCEVCAETCEQCGDSCEQFENDPQLQACAQACRSCADACQAMAEEAGVE
;
A
#
# COMPACT_ATOMS: atom_id res chain seq x y z
N MET A 1 5.84 7.29 -3.49
CA MET A 1 4.89 8.12 -2.70
C MET A 1 3.46 8.02 -3.21
N ASP A 2 3.27 7.64 -4.47
CA ASP A 2 1.94 7.58 -5.09
C ASP A 2 0.98 6.57 -4.42
N CYS A 3 1.50 5.46 -3.87
CA CYS A 3 0.68 4.42 -3.23
C CYS A 3 -0.05 4.92 -1.96
N HIS A 4 0.59 5.77 -1.14
CA HIS A 4 -0.06 6.35 0.04
C HIS A 4 -1.32 7.15 -0.33
N ALA A 5 -1.16 8.08 -1.27
CA ALA A 5 -2.24 8.99 -1.67
C ALA A 5 -3.41 8.21 -2.30
N ILE A 6 -3.12 7.32 -3.25
CA ILE A 6 -4.17 6.57 -3.95
C ILE A 6 -4.90 5.60 -3.02
N CYS A 7 -4.24 4.98 -2.04
CA CYS A 7 -4.93 4.13 -1.07
C CYS A 7 -5.92 4.93 -0.21
N LEU A 8 -5.53 6.13 0.22
CA LEU A 8 -6.40 7.01 1.02
C LEU A 8 -7.60 7.54 0.20
N GLU A 9 -7.36 7.94 -1.04
CA GLU A 9 -8.41 8.35 -1.98
C GLU A 9 -9.37 7.18 -2.25
N THR A 10 -8.83 5.99 -2.46
CA THR A 10 -9.62 4.77 -2.74
C THR A 10 -10.44 4.37 -1.53
N ALA A 11 -9.94 4.51 -0.30
CA ALA A 11 -10.74 4.26 0.90
C ALA A 11 -11.98 5.18 0.96
N THR A 12 -11.81 6.46 0.63
CA THR A 12 -12.93 7.42 0.57
C THR A 12 -13.93 7.03 -0.52
N HIS A 13 -13.44 6.74 -1.73
CA HIS A 13 -14.26 6.27 -2.86
C HIS A 13 -15.07 5.00 -2.52
N CYS A 14 -14.43 4.03 -1.88
CA CYS A 14 -15.06 2.79 -1.44
C CYS A 14 -16.17 3.04 -0.40
N LEU A 15 -15.94 3.94 0.55
CA LEU A 15 -16.94 4.35 1.55
C LEU A 15 -18.13 5.06 0.90
N GLU A 16 -17.91 5.90 -0.12
CA GLU A 16 -18.99 6.57 -0.87
C GLU A 16 -19.83 5.58 -1.68
N LYS A 17 -19.20 4.54 -2.26
CA LYS A 17 -19.92 3.49 -2.99
C LYS A 17 -20.72 2.56 -2.09
N GLY A 18 -20.19 2.23 -0.91
CA GLY A 18 -20.84 1.32 0.02
C GLY A 18 -20.92 -0.14 -0.47
N GLY A 19 -21.70 -0.94 0.26
CA GLY A 19 -21.89 -2.37 -0.04
C GLY A 19 -20.56 -3.13 0.03
N PRO A 20 -20.26 -4.02 -0.94
CA PRO A 20 -19.02 -4.80 -0.96
C PRO A 20 -17.74 -3.95 -0.94
N HIS A 21 -17.78 -2.71 -1.45
CA HIS A 21 -16.62 -1.81 -1.44
C HIS A 21 -16.32 -1.28 -0.02
N ALA A 22 -17.31 -1.22 0.86
CA ALA A 22 -17.13 -0.67 2.22
C ALA A 22 -17.06 -1.76 3.29
N GLU A 23 -16.76 -3.01 2.89
CA GLU A 23 -16.48 -4.07 3.85
C GLU A 23 -15.29 -3.67 4.73
N VAL A 24 -15.44 -3.94 6.04
CA VAL A 24 -14.55 -3.36 7.05
C VAL A 24 -13.10 -3.76 6.82
N ASP A 25 -12.86 -5.01 6.43
CA ASP A 25 -11.49 -5.52 6.25
C ASP A 25 -10.83 -4.93 5.00
N HIS A 26 -11.59 -4.66 3.93
CA HIS A 26 -11.07 -3.98 2.73
C HIS A 26 -10.70 -2.51 3.04
N ILE A 27 -11.57 -1.80 3.76
CA ILE A 27 -11.29 -0.40 4.15
C ILE A 27 -10.10 -0.32 5.11
N ARG A 28 -10.00 -1.23 6.09
CA ARG A 28 -8.84 -1.30 6.99
C ARG A 28 -7.55 -1.47 6.20
N LEU A 29 -7.55 -2.39 5.25
CA LEU A 29 -6.37 -2.69 4.45
C LEU A 29 -5.91 -1.49 3.60
N LEU A 30 -6.84 -0.75 3.01
CA LEU A 30 -6.53 0.51 2.29
C LEU A 30 -5.89 1.56 3.23
N LEU A 31 -6.44 1.74 4.43
CA LEU A 31 -5.93 2.71 5.39
C LEU A 31 -4.57 2.30 5.97
N ASP A 32 -4.41 1.01 6.30
CA ASP A 32 -3.15 0.45 6.79
C ASP A 32 -2.06 0.55 5.72
N CYS A 33 -2.40 0.24 4.45
CA CYS A 33 -1.50 0.39 3.31
C CYS A 33 -1.07 1.84 3.12
N ALA A 34 -2.00 2.78 3.23
CA ALA A 34 -1.67 4.21 3.16
C ALA A 34 -0.68 4.60 4.27
N GLU A 35 -0.94 4.22 5.52
CA GLU A 35 -0.12 4.60 6.67
C GLU A 35 1.29 3.97 6.61
N ILE A 36 1.40 2.68 6.27
CA ILE A 36 2.71 2.01 6.20
C ILE A 36 3.54 2.52 5.02
N CYS A 37 2.92 2.85 3.88
CA CYS A 37 3.61 3.48 2.75
C CYS A 37 4.25 4.81 3.18
N GLN A 38 3.49 5.65 3.89
CA GLN A 38 3.98 6.93 4.38
C GLN A 38 5.07 6.76 5.44
N THR A 39 4.90 5.79 6.35
CA THR A 39 5.87 5.47 7.40
C THR A 39 7.19 5.01 6.78
N SER A 40 7.16 4.06 5.86
CA SER A 40 8.36 3.51 5.21
C SER A 40 9.10 4.58 4.41
N ALA A 41 8.38 5.39 3.63
CA ALA A 41 8.96 6.52 2.92
C ALA A 41 9.67 7.50 3.88
N ASN A 42 9.05 7.79 5.01
CA ASN A 42 9.60 8.68 6.02
C ASN A 42 10.86 8.11 6.70
N PHE A 43 10.94 6.80 6.91
CA PHE A 43 12.13 6.15 7.46
C PHE A 43 13.29 6.16 6.46
N MET A 44 13.01 5.88 5.18
CA MET A 44 14.00 5.98 4.11
C MET A 44 14.53 7.41 3.94
N LEU A 45 13.65 8.42 3.90
CA LEU A 45 14.04 9.82 3.75
C LEU A 45 14.94 10.35 4.88
N ARG A 46 14.80 9.77 6.08
CA ARG A 46 15.65 10.12 7.23
C ARG A 46 16.92 9.27 7.33
N GLY A 47 17.11 8.30 6.43
CA GLY A 47 18.23 7.37 6.48
C GLY A 47 18.23 6.53 7.77
N SER A 48 17.06 6.10 8.24
CA SER A 48 16.98 5.30 9.46
C SER A 48 17.35 3.85 9.18
N ASP A 49 18.23 3.25 9.98
CA ASP A 49 18.59 1.82 9.90
C ASP A 49 17.39 0.86 10.04
N LEU A 50 16.25 1.34 10.54
CA LEU A 50 15.00 0.59 10.64
C LEU A 50 14.18 0.59 9.35
N HIS A 51 14.64 1.26 8.29
CA HIS A 51 13.86 1.40 7.05
C HIS A 51 13.58 0.04 6.42
N THR A 52 14.50 -0.93 6.53
CA THR A 52 14.30 -2.27 5.95
C THR A 52 13.14 -3.00 6.58
N LEU A 53 13.03 -3.00 7.90
CA LEU A 53 11.88 -3.59 8.61
C LEU A 53 10.56 -2.92 8.21
N THR A 54 10.56 -1.60 8.06
CA THR A 54 9.34 -0.90 7.61
C THR A 54 9.01 -1.22 6.16
N CYS A 55 10.01 -1.35 5.28
CA CYS A 55 9.85 -1.71 3.88
C CYS A 55 9.35 -3.16 3.71
N GLU A 56 9.81 -4.12 4.53
CA GLU A 56 9.28 -5.48 4.53
C GLU A 56 7.77 -5.50 4.83
N VAL A 57 7.36 -4.81 5.91
CA VAL A 57 5.94 -4.73 6.27
C VAL A 57 5.14 -3.96 5.22
N CYS A 58 5.73 -2.94 4.60
CA CYS A 58 5.10 -2.19 3.52
C CYS A 58 4.86 -3.06 2.30
N ALA A 59 5.84 -3.89 1.90
CA ALA A 59 5.70 -4.78 0.76
C ALA A 59 4.55 -5.77 0.96
N GLU A 60 4.53 -6.47 2.10
CA GLU A 60 3.47 -7.40 2.47
C GLU A 60 2.09 -6.73 2.49
N THR A 61 1.98 -5.54 3.12
CA THR A 61 0.71 -4.81 3.18
C THR A 61 0.24 -4.38 1.80
N CYS A 62 1.16 -3.92 0.94
CA CYS A 62 0.87 -3.53 -0.42
C CYS A 62 0.40 -4.73 -1.27
N GLU A 63 1.00 -5.91 -1.11
CA GLU A 63 0.55 -7.12 -1.81
C GLU A 63 -0.89 -7.47 -1.44
N GLN A 64 -1.19 -7.52 -0.14
CA GLN A 64 -2.54 -7.82 0.34
C GLN A 64 -3.55 -6.76 -0.14
N CYS A 65 -3.18 -5.47 -0.07
CA CYS A 65 -4.03 -4.38 -0.53
C CYS A 65 -4.31 -4.47 -2.03
N GLY A 66 -3.28 -4.78 -2.82
CA GLY A 66 -3.38 -5.02 -4.25
C GLY A 66 -4.34 -6.17 -4.57
N ASP A 67 -4.16 -7.33 -3.94
CA ASP A 67 -5.04 -8.50 -4.07
C ASP A 67 -6.49 -8.15 -3.77
N SER A 68 -6.73 -7.36 -2.72
CA SER A 68 -8.07 -6.97 -2.31
C SER A 68 -8.73 -6.02 -3.31
N CYS A 69 -7.97 -5.06 -3.86
CA CYS A 69 -8.45 -4.13 -4.88
C CYS A 69 -8.74 -4.81 -6.23
N GLU A 70 -7.96 -5.80 -6.62
CA GLU A 70 -8.12 -6.53 -7.90
C GLU A 70 -9.45 -7.27 -8.01
N GLN A 71 -10.08 -7.62 -6.88
CA GLN A 71 -11.40 -8.27 -6.85
C GLN A 71 -12.51 -7.40 -7.46
N PHE A 72 -12.28 -6.09 -7.60
CA PHE A 72 -13.23 -5.13 -8.15
C PHE A 72 -12.87 -4.75 -9.60
N GLU A 73 -12.93 -5.72 -10.50
CA GLU A 73 -12.49 -5.59 -11.91
C GLU A 73 -13.17 -4.43 -12.68
N ASN A 74 -14.39 -4.07 -12.30
CA ASN A 74 -15.18 -3.03 -12.97
C ASN A 74 -15.05 -1.64 -12.33
N ASP A 75 -14.11 -1.46 -11.39
CA ASP A 75 -13.86 -0.18 -10.74
C ASP A 75 -12.47 0.39 -11.10
N PRO A 76 -12.39 1.39 -11.99
CA PRO A 76 -11.13 1.97 -12.41
C PRO A 76 -10.28 2.54 -11.26
N GLN A 77 -10.90 3.04 -10.18
CA GLN A 77 -10.16 3.56 -9.03
C GLN A 77 -9.44 2.44 -8.28
N LEU A 78 -10.11 1.30 -8.07
CA LEU A 78 -9.51 0.15 -7.40
C LEU A 78 -8.48 -0.54 -8.28
N GLN A 79 -8.68 -0.59 -9.61
CA GLN A 79 -7.65 -1.09 -10.53
C GLN A 79 -6.38 -0.24 -10.51
N ALA A 80 -6.52 1.09 -10.46
CA ALA A 80 -5.38 1.99 -10.33
C ALA A 80 -4.68 1.84 -8.97
N CYS A 81 -5.46 1.69 -7.89
CA CYS A 81 -4.93 1.42 -6.55
C CYS A 81 -4.14 0.11 -6.51
N ALA A 82 -4.70 -0.98 -7.06
CA ALA A 82 -4.02 -2.26 -7.15
C ALA A 82 -2.67 -2.15 -7.87
N GLN A 83 -2.64 -1.51 -9.05
CA GLN A 83 -1.40 -1.33 -9.80
C GLN A 83 -0.35 -0.53 -9.01
N ALA A 84 -0.77 0.54 -8.31
CA ALA A 84 0.12 1.33 -7.49
C ALA A 84 0.66 0.53 -6.29
N CYS A 85 -0.17 -0.31 -5.66
CA CYS A 85 0.23 -1.20 -4.60
C CYS A 85 1.27 -2.23 -5.08
N ARG A 86 1.07 -2.89 -6.23
CA ARG A 86 2.06 -3.83 -6.81
C ARG A 86 3.42 -3.17 -7.03
N SER A 87 3.42 -1.99 -7.68
CA SER A 87 4.64 -1.22 -7.91
C SER A 87 5.34 -0.82 -6.60
N CYS A 88 4.56 -0.48 -5.57
CA CYS A 88 5.09 -0.14 -4.25
C CYS A 88 5.63 -1.36 -3.51
N ALA A 89 5.00 -2.52 -3.65
CA ALA A 89 5.46 -3.78 -3.07
C ALA A 89 6.83 -4.16 -3.65
N ASP A 90 6.97 -4.20 -4.97
CA ASP A 90 8.22 -4.52 -5.65
C ASP A 90 9.35 -3.57 -5.22
N ALA A 91 9.06 -2.26 -5.15
CA ALA A 91 10.03 -1.27 -4.72
C ALA A 91 10.43 -1.44 -3.25
N CYS A 92 9.47 -1.66 -2.35
CA CYS A 92 9.76 -1.83 -0.93
C CYS A 92 10.52 -3.13 -0.65
N GLN A 93 10.24 -4.20 -1.39
CA GLN A 93 10.99 -5.44 -1.28
C GLN A 93 12.46 -5.24 -1.68
N ALA A 94 12.72 -4.55 -2.80
CA ALA A 94 14.09 -4.21 -3.17
C ALA A 94 14.81 -3.39 -2.08
N MET A 95 14.14 -2.39 -1.52
CA MET A 95 14.70 -1.56 -0.44
C MET A 95 14.95 -2.33 0.87
N ALA A 96 14.14 -3.36 1.15
CA ALA A 96 14.34 -4.23 2.31
C ALA A 96 15.58 -5.12 2.15
N GLU A 97 15.86 -5.58 0.94
CA GLU A 97 17.00 -6.45 0.61
C GLU A 97 18.34 -5.70 0.55
N GLU A 98 18.33 -4.38 0.31
CA GLU A 98 19.55 -3.57 0.15
C GLU A 98 20.41 -3.41 1.43
N ALA A 99 19.87 -3.57 2.65
CA ALA A 99 20.67 -3.44 3.88
C ALA A 99 21.58 -4.65 4.20
N GLY A 100 21.70 -5.60 3.27
CA GLY A 100 22.68 -6.70 3.36
C GLY A 100 24.05 -6.38 2.76
N VAL A 101 24.27 -5.18 2.20
CA VAL A 101 25.50 -4.81 1.49
C VAL A 101 26.25 -3.69 2.23
N GLU A 102 26.81 -4.02 3.39
CA GLU A 102 27.91 -3.26 4.03
C GLU A 102 29.04 -4.19 4.47
#